data_AF-A0AAN7VJT9-F1
#
_entry.id   AF-A0AAN7VJT9-F1
#
_cell.length_a   1.000
_cell.length_b   1.000
_cell.length_c   1.000
_cell.angle_alpha   90.00
_cell.angle_beta   90.00
_cell.angle_gamma   90.00
#
_symmetry.space_group_name_H-M   'P 1'
#
loop_
_entity.id
_entity.type
_entity.pdbx_description
1 polymer ?
#
loop_
_entity_poly.entity_id
_entity_poly.type
_entity_poly.pdbx_seq_one_letter_code
_entity_poly.pdbx_strand_id
1 'polypeptide(L)'
;MVFTSEPDAFILMAHFRSGTRNPDGTWSYSLQSCIEQFSEAFPDVNIEYDAFKKHRLRLIARYENKHCICKGKSTGRPTVLTEEVVNDIQQRIQQSPKKSIPQLSAQTDENSCNSKFFNLKLLFCEYNMIKTPTLSV
;
A
#
# COMPACT_ATOMS: atom_id res chain seq x y z
N MET A 1 17.04 8.10 -8.72
CA MET A 1 16.85 8.00 -7.26
C MET A 1 15.70 7.06 -6.93
N VAL A 2 15.92 6.05 -6.08
CA VAL A 2 14.85 5.18 -5.58
C VAL A 2 14.27 5.85 -4.32
N PHE A 3 13.14 6.54 -4.51
CA PHE A 3 12.45 7.24 -3.43
C PHE A 3 11.68 6.24 -2.54
N THR A 4 12.29 5.89 -1.41
CA THR A 4 11.68 5.11 -0.32
C THR A 4 11.00 6.05 0.68
N SER A 5 10.23 5.50 1.64
CA SER A 5 9.42 6.31 2.57
C SER A 5 10.24 7.23 3.48
N GLU A 6 11.45 6.83 3.84
CA GLU A 6 12.34 7.58 4.74
C GLU A 6 12.96 8.82 4.06
N PRO A 7 13.61 8.72 2.88
CA PRO A 7 14.00 9.87 2.07
C PRO A 7 12.83 10.81 1.76
N ASP A 8 11.63 10.28 1.48
CA ASP A 8 10.45 11.10 1.20
C ASP A 8 10.05 11.96 2.42
N ALA A 9 10.08 11.36 3.61
CA ALA A 9 9.82 12.08 4.86
C ALA A 9 10.90 13.13 5.12
N PHE A 10 12.16 12.79 4.90
CA PHE A 10 13.26 13.73 5.07
C PHE A 10 13.15 14.93 4.12
N ILE A 11 12.86 14.71 2.85
CA ILE A 11 12.69 15.78 1.85
C ILE A 11 11.58 16.75 2.29
N LEU A 12 10.46 16.22 2.77
CA LEU A 12 9.36 17.05 3.25
C LEU A 12 9.75 17.86 4.49
N MET A 13 10.46 17.25 5.44
CA MET A 13 10.97 17.93 6.64
C MET A 13 11.98 19.02 6.28
N ALA A 14 12.96 18.72 5.42
CA ALA A 14 13.97 19.67 4.96
C ALA A 14 13.33 20.85 4.21
N HIS A 15 12.28 20.59 3.42
CA HIS A 15 11.52 21.63 2.74
C HIS A 15 10.92 22.62 3.74
N PHE A 16 10.15 22.16 4.72
CA PHE A 16 9.52 23.06 5.70
C PHE A 16 10.54 23.73 6.63
N ARG A 17 11.64 23.05 6.95
CA ARG A 17 12.78 23.65 7.69
C ARG A 17 13.45 24.79 6.95
N SER A 18 13.49 24.74 5.62
CA SER A 18 14.03 25.83 4.79
C SER A 18 13.08 27.03 4.64
N GLY A 19 11.92 26.99 5.30
CA GLY A 19 10.91 28.04 5.25
C GLY A 19 11.38 29.32 5.92
N THR A 20 11.43 30.40 5.15
CA THR A 20 11.67 31.75 5.66
C THR A 20 10.40 32.57 5.52
N ARG A 21 10.04 33.30 6.58
CA ARG A 21 8.86 34.17 6.56
C ARG A 21 9.22 35.50 5.92
N ASN A 22 8.54 35.82 4.84
CA ASN A 22 8.70 37.07 4.13
C ASN A 22 7.98 38.22 4.87
N PRO A 23 8.36 39.49 4.62
CA PRO A 23 7.72 40.65 5.26
C PRO A 23 6.22 40.81 4.96
N ASP A 24 5.76 40.27 3.84
CA ASP A 24 4.35 40.24 3.42
C ASP A 24 3.53 39.16 4.16
N GLY A 25 4.15 38.39 5.05
CA GLY A 25 3.54 37.29 5.79
C GLY A 25 3.49 35.96 5.03
N THR A 26 3.98 35.90 3.79
CA THR A 26 4.09 34.67 3.01
C THR A 26 5.32 33.84 3.43
N TRP A 27 5.31 32.56 3.08
CA TRP A 27 6.46 31.68 3.30
C TRP A 27 7.20 31.43 1.99
N SER A 28 8.51 31.66 2.00
CA SER A 28 9.41 31.27 0.92
C SER A 28 10.21 30.04 1.34
N TYR A 29 10.37 29.08 0.42
CA TYR A 29 11.08 27.83 0.69
C TYR A 29 12.23 27.66 -0.31
N SER A 30 13.43 27.38 0.20
CA SER A 30 14.62 27.24 -0.64
C SER A 30 14.80 25.80 -1.14
N LEU A 31 14.79 25.61 -2.47
CA LEU A 31 15.17 24.33 -3.08
C LEU A 31 16.61 23.98 -2.79
N GLN A 32 17.51 24.96 -2.85
CA GLN A 32 18.94 24.74 -2.67
C GLN A 32 19.26 24.23 -1.26
N SER A 33 18.71 24.90 -0.23
CA SER A 33 18.88 24.47 1.16
C SER A 33 18.30 23.07 1.42
N CYS A 34 17.18 22.74 0.77
CA CYS A 34 16.59 21.42 0.85
C CYS A 34 17.49 20.33 0.22
N ILE A 35 18.12 20.62 -0.93
CA ILE A 35 19.08 19.72 -1.58
C ILE A 35 20.32 19.55 -0.70
N GLU A 36 20.88 20.63 -0.17
CA GLU A 36 22.09 20.59 0.66
C GLU A 36 21.90 19.71 1.91
N GLN A 37 20.80 19.94 2.65
CA GLN A 37 20.43 19.11 3.81
C GLN A 37 20.21 17.64 3.42
N PHE A 38 19.65 17.39 2.24
CA PHE A 38 19.42 16.04 1.75
C PHE A 38 20.73 15.34 1.36
N SER A 39 21.64 16.04 0.66
CA SER A 39 22.96 15.53 0.28
C SER A 39 23.83 15.21 1.50
N GLU A 40 23.72 16.00 2.57
CA GLU A 40 24.43 15.75 3.82
C GLU A 40 23.90 14.50 4.54
N ALA A 41 22.58 14.30 4.56
CA ALA A 41 21.96 13.14 5.19
C ALA A 41 22.09 11.85 4.35
N PHE A 42 22.17 11.96 3.03
CA PHE A 42 22.21 10.83 2.10
C PHE A 42 23.31 11.01 1.04
N PRO A 43 24.61 10.98 1.43
CA PRO A 43 25.72 11.27 0.52
C PRO A 43 25.86 10.24 -0.61
N ASP A 44 25.41 9.01 -0.39
CA ASP A 44 25.49 7.91 -1.38
C ASP A 44 24.42 8.03 -2.48
N VAL A 45 23.44 8.92 -2.32
CA VAL A 45 22.34 9.07 -3.27
C VAL A 45 22.71 10.10 -4.32
N ASN A 46 22.83 9.68 -5.58
CA ASN A 46 23.00 10.60 -6.69
C ASN A 46 21.70 11.40 -6.93
N ILE A 47 21.77 12.71 -6.72
CA ILE A 47 20.64 13.64 -6.84
C ILE A 47 20.67 14.29 -8.22
N GLU A 48 19.74 13.88 -9.07
CA GLU A 48 19.45 14.62 -10.30
C GLU A 48 18.51 15.80 -9.97
N TYR A 49 18.97 17.02 -10.23
CA TYR A 49 18.29 18.26 -9.82
C TYR A 49 16.82 18.31 -10.27
N ASP A 50 16.55 18.05 -11.55
CA ASP A 50 15.20 18.12 -12.10
C ASP A 50 14.28 17.01 -11.56
N ALA A 51 14.82 15.81 -11.36
CA ALA A 51 14.09 14.71 -10.77
C ALA A 51 13.72 15.02 -9.30
N PHE A 52 14.67 15.55 -8.53
CA PHE A 52 14.47 15.93 -7.14
C PHE A 52 13.43 17.06 -7.01
N LYS A 53 13.55 18.10 -7.83
CA LYS A 53 12.59 19.22 -7.86
C LYS A 53 11.17 18.73 -8.12
N LYS A 54 10.98 17.91 -9.17
CA LYS A 54 9.67 17.34 -9.52
C LYS A 54 9.13 16.44 -8.42
N HIS A 55 9.98 15.63 -7.80
CA HIS A 55 9.59 14.73 -6.73
C HIS A 55 9.15 15.46 -5.47
N ARG A 56 9.94 16.46 -5.04
CA ARG A 56 9.59 17.33 -3.91
C ARG A 56 8.23 18.00 -4.10
N LEU A 57 7.97 18.57 -5.28
CA LEU A 57 6.67 19.19 -5.59
C LEU A 57 5.50 18.19 -5.46
N ARG A 58 5.69 16.93 -5.90
CA ARG A 58 4.67 15.88 -5.75
C ARG A 58 4.45 15.50 -4.29
N LEU A 59 5.50 15.47 -3.47
CA LEU A 59 5.39 15.20 -2.03
C LEU A 59 4.63 16.30 -1.30
N ILE A 60 4.95 17.57 -1.58
CA ILE A 60 4.26 18.73 -1.00
C ILE A 60 2.78 18.69 -1.37
N ALA A 61 2.47 18.55 -2.66
CA ALA A 61 1.09 18.46 -3.11
C ALA A 61 0.34 17.29 -2.46
N ARG A 62 0.99 16.13 -2.28
CA ARG A 62 0.37 15.00 -1.59
C ARG A 62 0.11 15.31 -0.12
N TYR A 63 1.06 15.94 0.55
CA TYR A 63 0.93 16.32 1.95
C TYR A 63 -0.14 17.38 2.18
N GLU A 64 -0.23 18.39 1.32
CA GLU A 64 -1.27 19.43 1.43
C GLU A 64 -2.67 18.86 1.18
N ASN A 65 -2.82 17.93 0.24
CA ASN A 65 -4.13 17.37 -0.10
C ASN A 65 -4.59 16.21 0.82
N LYS A 66 -3.66 15.40 1.33
CA LYS A 66 -3.97 14.16 2.08
C LYS A 66 -3.37 14.11 3.47
N HIS A 67 -2.57 15.11 3.87
CA HIS A 67 -1.80 15.13 5.12
C HIS A 67 -0.99 13.85 5.36
N CYS A 68 -0.49 13.25 4.27
CA CYS A 68 0.18 11.96 4.31
C CYS A 68 1.30 11.87 3.27
N ILE A 69 2.41 11.25 3.65
CA ILE A 69 3.55 10.99 2.75
C ILE A 69 3.37 9.64 2.02
N CYS A 70 2.65 8.70 2.65
CA CYS A 70 2.48 7.35 2.14
C CYS A 70 1.84 7.36 0.75
N LYS A 71 2.37 6.51 -0.12
CA LYS A 71 1.69 6.20 -1.38
C LYS A 71 0.39 5.50 -1.02
N GLY A 72 -0.72 5.92 -1.62
CA GLY A 72 -1.99 5.22 -1.46
C GLY A 72 -1.79 3.76 -1.85
N LYS A 73 -2.45 2.84 -1.13
CA LYS A 73 -2.51 1.44 -1.56
C LYS A 73 -3.03 1.44 -2.99
N SER A 74 -2.34 0.75 -3.89
CA SER A 74 -2.94 0.44 -5.18
C SER A 74 -4.28 -0.22 -4.88
N THR A 75 -5.34 0.17 -5.59
CA THR A 75 -6.66 -0.46 -5.47
C THR A 75 -6.62 -1.96 -5.81
N GLY A 76 -5.46 -2.45 -6.26
CA GLY A 76 -5.24 -3.84 -6.61
C GLY A 76 -6.11 -4.22 -7.80
N ARG A 77 -5.99 -5.48 -8.20
CA ARG A 77 -7.04 -6.08 -9.01
C ARG A 77 -8.22 -6.34 -8.07
N PRO A 78 -9.47 -5.99 -8.46
CA PRO A 78 -10.65 -6.35 -7.68
C PRO A 78 -10.63 -7.85 -7.36
N THR A 79 -10.71 -8.17 -6.08
CA THR A 79 -10.77 -9.55 -5.62
C THR A 79 -12.11 -10.13 -6.08
N VAL A 80 -12.11 -11.33 -6.67
CA VAL A 80 -13.33 -12.06 -7.08
C VAL A 80 -14.22 -12.40 -5.88
N LEU A 81 -13.69 -12.25 -4.66
CA LEU A 81 -14.34 -12.56 -3.41
C LEU A 81 -15.26 -11.39 -2.98
N THR A 82 -16.47 -11.34 -3.54
CA THR A 82 -17.56 -10.49 -3.02
C THR A 82 -18.20 -11.16 -1.81
N GLU A 83 -18.89 -10.39 -0.95
CA GLU A 83 -19.59 -10.94 0.22
C GLU A 83 -20.60 -12.03 -0.16
N GLU A 84 -21.23 -11.90 -1.32
CA GLU A 84 -22.14 -12.89 -1.91
C GLU A 84 -21.43 -14.22 -2.19
N VAL A 85 -20.23 -14.15 -2.80
CA VAL A 85 -19.41 -15.34 -3.09
C VAL A 85 -18.92 -16.00 -1.81
N VAL A 86 -18.57 -15.23 -0.77
CA VAL A 86 -18.19 -15.78 0.54
C VAL A 86 -19.36 -16.54 1.17
N ASN A 87 -20.56 -15.95 1.16
CA ASN A 87 -21.75 -16.57 1.74
C ASN A 87 -22.15 -17.84 1.00
N ASP A 88 -22.08 -17.85 -0.33
CA ASP A 88 -22.33 -19.05 -1.15
C ASP A 88 -21.32 -20.18 -0.85
N ILE A 89 -20.02 -19.87 -0.78
CA ILE A 89 -18.99 -20.84 -0.39
C ILE A 89 -19.28 -21.41 1.02
N GLN A 90 -19.65 -20.54 1.96
CA GLN A 90 -19.93 -20.94 3.33
C GLN A 90 -21.16 -21.86 3.42
N GLN A 91 -22.23 -21.57 2.68
CA GLN A 91 -23.42 -22.42 2.59
C GLN A 91 -23.08 -23.80 2.02
N ARG A 92 -22.26 -23.88 0.97
CA ARG A 92 -21.86 -25.16 0.35
C ARG A 92 -21.02 -26.03 1.28
N ILE A 93 -20.09 -25.42 2.02
CA ILE A 93 -19.28 -26.12 3.02
C ILE A 93 -20.17 -26.64 4.16
N GLN A 94 -21.15 -25.85 4.61
CA GLN A 94 -22.10 -26.27 5.64
C GLN A 94 -23.03 -27.41 5.15
N GLN A 95 -23.51 -27.35 3.91
CA GLN A 95 -24.40 -28.36 3.33
C GLN A 95 -23.69 -29.68 3.01
N SER A 96 -22.38 -29.67 2.76
CA SER A 96 -21.63 -30.86 2.36
C SER A 96 -20.17 -30.82 2.83
N PRO A 97 -19.91 -30.95 4.14
CA PRO A 97 -18.58 -30.80 4.72
C PRO A 97 -17.59 -31.90 4.31
N LYS A 98 -18.08 -33.01 3.75
CA LYS A 98 -17.25 -34.15 3.28
C LYS A 98 -16.87 -34.05 1.80
N LYS A 99 -17.43 -33.12 1.03
CA LYS A 99 -17.10 -32.97 -0.39
C LYS A 99 -15.74 -32.29 -0.53
N SER A 100 -14.94 -32.79 -1.46
CA SER A 100 -13.66 -32.18 -1.78
C SER A 100 -13.88 -30.82 -2.46
N ILE A 101 -12.97 -29.89 -2.24
CA ILE A 101 -13.13 -28.52 -2.75
C ILE A 101 -13.24 -28.46 -4.30
N PRO A 102 -12.54 -29.30 -5.09
CA PRO A 102 -12.77 -29.36 -6.54
C PRO A 102 -14.21 -29.72 -6.92
N GLN A 103 -14.88 -30.56 -6.12
CA GLN A 103 -16.29 -30.93 -6.35
C GLN A 103 -17.25 -29.81 -5.96
N LEU A 104 -16.88 -28.96 -4.99
CA LEU A 104 -17.65 -27.78 -4.60
C LEU A 104 -17.46 -26.64 -5.61
N SER A 105 -16.26 -26.48 -6.18
CA SER A 105 -15.99 -25.47 -7.21
C SER A 105 -16.68 -25.81 -8.54
N ALA A 106 -16.83 -27.10 -8.88
CA ALA A 106 -17.55 -27.53 -10.08
C ALA A 106 -19.08 -27.33 -10.01
N GLN A 107 -19.64 -27.08 -8.83
CA GLN A 107 -21.07 -26.76 -8.63
C GLN A 107 -21.36 -25.26 -8.79
N THR A 108 -20.34 -24.46 -9.09
CA THR A 108 -20.50 -23.03 -9.38
C THR A 108 -20.82 -22.93 -10.88
N ASP A 109 -22.03 -22.50 -11.23
CA ASP A 109 -22.35 -22.22 -12.62
C ASP A 109 -21.40 -21.14 -13.15
N GLU A 110 -20.56 -21.52 -14.10
CA GLU A 110 -19.70 -20.60 -14.84
C GLU A 110 -20.59 -19.65 -15.65
N ASN A 111 -20.73 -18.41 -15.18
CA ASN A 111 -20.98 -17.27 -16.06
C ASN A 111 -19.99 -16.14 -15.73
N SER A 112 -18.70 -16.44 -15.85
CA SER A 112 -17.69 -15.45 -16.21
C SER A 112 -16.45 -16.17 -16.70
N CYS A 113 -16.33 -16.29 -18.02
CA CYS A 113 -15.11 -16.71 -18.69
C CYS A 113 -13.91 -15.93 -18.14
N ASN A 114 -13.02 -16.60 -17.42
CA ASN A 114 -11.57 -16.42 -17.54
C ASN A 114 -10.84 -17.52 -16.77
N SER A 115 -10.35 -18.48 -17.53
CA SER A 115 -9.41 -19.53 -17.17
C SER A 115 -8.21 -18.99 -16.38
N LYS A 116 -8.29 -18.92 -15.05
CA LYS A 116 -7.12 -18.73 -14.19
C LYS A 116 -7.23 -19.59 -12.94
N PHE A 117 -6.67 -20.80 -13.04
CA PHE A 117 -6.05 -21.58 -11.96
C PHE A 117 -6.45 -21.14 -10.54
N PHE A 118 -7.51 -21.74 -10.01
CA PHE A 118 -7.78 -21.76 -8.58
C PHE A 118 -6.65 -22.54 -7.89
N ASN A 119 -5.60 -21.83 -7.48
CA ASN A 119 -4.57 -22.41 -6.62
C ASN A 119 -5.08 -22.39 -5.18
N LEU A 120 -5.90 -23.38 -4.90
CA LEU A 120 -6.70 -23.50 -3.68
C LEU A 120 -5.87 -23.85 -2.43
N LYS A 121 -4.54 -23.98 -2.58
CA LYS A 121 -3.57 -24.18 -1.50
C LYS A 121 -3.47 -23.01 -0.52
N LEU A 122 -3.83 -21.78 -0.94
CA LEU A 122 -3.69 -20.60 -0.08
C LEU A 122 -4.73 -20.54 1.05
N LEU A 123 -5.91 -21.15 0.88
CA LEU A 123 -7.00 -21.06 1.87
C LEU A 123 -6.82 -21.99 3.08
N PHE A 124 -5.96 -23.02 2.98
CA PHE A 124 -5.74 -23.95 4.10
C PHE A 124 -4.69 -23.46 5.11
N CYS A 125 -3.92 -22.42 4.80
CA CYS A 125 -2.87 -21.91 5.68
C CYS A 125 -3.40 -20.94 6.74
N GLU A 126 -4.49 -20.22 6.47
CA GLU A 126 -5.07 -19.26 7.43
C GLU A 126 -6.00 -19.93 8.46
N TYR A 127 -6.64 -21.06 8.11
CA TYR A 127 -7.61 -21.71 9.01
C TYR A 127 -6.99 -22.47 10.19
N ASN A 128 -5.70 -22.80 10.14
CA ASN A 128 -5.00 -23.53 11.22
C ASN A 128 -4.24 -22.63 12.21
N MET A 129 -4.30 -21.29 12.06
CA MET A 129 -3.64 -20.34 12.97
C MET A 129 -4.58 -19.68 13.99
N ILE A 130 -5.89 -19.96 13.96
CA ILE A 130 -6.90 -19.28 14.82
C ILE A 130 -7.48 -20.21 15.91
N LYS A 131 -6.98 -21.44 16.05
CA LYS A 131 -7.37 -22.33 17.17
C LYS A 131 -6.15 -22.94 17.88
N THR A 132 -5.44 -22.11 18.63
CA THR A 132 -4.75 -22.56 19.85
C THR A 132 -5.44 -21.95 21.06
N PRO A 133 -6.14 -22.75 21.90
CA PRO A 133 -6.55 -22.28 23.20
C PRO A 133 -5.33 -22.18 24.12
N THR A 134 -4.99 -20.98 24.56
CA THR A 134 -4.11 -20.77 25.72
C THR A 134 -4.85 -21.28 26.95
N LEU A 135 -4.49 -22.50 27.38
CA LEU A 135 -4.82 -23.03 28.70
C LEU A 135 -3.99 -22.28 29.75
N SER A 136 -4.69 -21.61 30.65
CA SER A 136 -4.23 -21.18 31.96
C SER A 136 -3.76 -22.38 32.79
N VAL A 137 -2.61 -22.23 33.44
CA VAL A 137 -2.23 -22.96 34.66
C VAL A 137 -2.01 -21.92 35.75
#